data_AF-A0A256ZLT7-F1
#
_entry.id   AF-A0A256ZLT7-F1
#
_cell.length_a   1.000
_cell.length_b   1.000
_cell.length_c   1.000
_cell.angle_alpha   90.00
_cell.angle_beta   90.00
_cell.angle_gamma   90.00
#
_symmetry.space_group_name_H-M   'P 1'
#
loop_
_entity.id
_entity.type
_entity.pdbx_description
1 polymer ?
#
loop_
_entity_poly.entity_id
_entity_poly.type
_entity_poly.pdbx_seq_one_letter_code
_entity_poly.pdbx_strand_id
1 'polypeptide(L)'
;MRTGVLCPRCEEKVKKGEVSPSYMEIAKLLLELESKGFSALEEIMEGGVDERTFIEQLFWPSTLLTINKVWLPDDSVETKVILKGRRPWADVKKLAEVAKQLRGLSLRVEFVR
;
A
#
# COMPACT_ATOMS: atom_id res chain seq x y z
N MET A 1 30.84 -4.34 -2.10
CA MET A 1 29.46 -4.76 -1.76
C MET A 1 28.60 -3.51 -1.63
N ARG A 2 27.65 -3.26 -2.52
CA ARG A 2 26.64 -2.18 -2.36
C ARG A 2 25.37 -2.85 -1.85
N THR A 3 25.19 -2.85 -0.54
CA THR A 3 24.01 -3.40 0.14
C THR A 3 23.02 -2.27 0.34
N GLY A 4 22.12 -2.06 -0.61
CA GLY A 4 21.07 -1.06 -0.46
C GLY A 4 20.48 -0.64 -1.79
N VAL A 5 19.15 -0.53 -1.82
CA VAL A 5 18.30 -0.11 -2.96
C VAL A 5 18.72 1.24 -3.58
N LEU A 6 19.62 2.01 -2.95
CA LEU A 6 20.06 3.33 -3.41
C LEU A 6 21.54 3.38 -3.77
N CYS A 7 21.85 4.13 -4.83
CA CYS A 7 23.21 4.57 -5.12
C CYS A 7 23.58 5.80 -4.27
N PRO A 8 24.89 6.15 -4.15
CA PRO A 8 25.35 7.27 -3.32
C PRO A 8 24.64 8.60 -3.63
N ARG A 9 24.35 8.85 -4.91
CA ARG A 9 23.64 10.05 -5.37
C ARG A 9 22.20 10.11 -4.86
N CYS A 10 21.51 8.98 -4.81
CA CYS A 10 20.12 8.93 -4.33
C CYS A 10 20.05 8.99 -2.81
N GLU A 11 21.02 8.41 -2.08
CA GLU A 11 21.11 8.60 -0.63
C GLU A 11 21.30 10.07 -0.25
N GLU A 12 22.09 10.82 -1.03
CA GLU A 12 22.29 12.24 -0.82
C GLU A 12 20.99 13.04 -0.97
N LYS A 13 20.13 12.68 -1.93
CA LYS A 13 18.82 13.31 -2.11
C LYS A 13 17.89 13.08 -0.92
N VAL A 14 17.89 11.86 -0.36
CA VAL A 14 17.13 11.53 0.85
C VAL A 14 17.67 12.34 2.04
N LYS A 15 19.00 12.41 2.19
CA LYS A 15 19.65 13.20 3.26
C LYS A 15 19.38 14.70 3.15
N LYS A 16 19.27 15.24 1.93
CA LYS A 16 18.93 16.64 1.67
C LYS A 16 17.43 16.94 1.84
N GLY A 17 16.61 15.92 2.08
CA GLY A 17 15.15 16.05 2.21
C GLY A 17 14.42 16.26 0.88
N GLU A 18 15.11 16.10 -0.26
CA GLU A 18 14.50 16.17 -1.59
C GLU A 18 13.55 14.98 -1.85
N VAL A 19 13.76 13.87 -1.12
CA VAL A 19 12.91 12.67 -1.15
C VAL A 19 12.56 12.30 0.28
N SER A 20 11.26 12.09 0.56
CA SER A 20 10.84 11.73 1.91
C SER A 20 11.34 10.32 2.29
N PRO A 21 11.79 10.10 3.53
CA PRO A 21 12.16 8.78 4.01
C PRO A 21 11.00 7.77 3.92
N SER A 22 9.75 8.22 4.10
CA SER A 22 8.56 7.38 3.94
C SER A 22 8.35 6.93 2.50
N TYR A 23 8.62 7.79 1.51
CA TYR A 23 8.57 7.42 0.10
C TYR A 23 9.59 6.32 -0.22
N MET A 24 10.78 6.40 0.40
CA MET A 24 11.80 5.36 0.28
C MET A 24 11.40 4.03 0.92
N GLU A 25 10.66 4.06 2.03
CA GLU A 25 10.13 2.84 2.66
C GLU A 25 9.06 2.19 1.78
N ILE A 26 8.13 2.96 1.21
CA ILE A 26 7.13 2.45 0.27
C ILE A 26 7.82 1.88 -0.98
N ALA A 27 8.80 2.58 -1.54
CA ALA A 27 9.51 2.12 -2.73
C ALA A 27 10.21 0.77 -2.49
N LYS A 28 10.82 0.57 -1.32
CA LYS A 28 11.39 -0.74 -0.93
C LYS A 28 10.30 -1.80 -0.79
N LEU A 29 9.20 -1.45 -0.13
CA LEU A 29 8.06 -2.34 0.08
C LEU A 29 7.45 -2.80 -1.26
N LEU A 30 7.35 -1.89 -2.23
CA LEU A 30 6.88 -2.17 -3.60
C LEU A 30 7.83 -3.10 -4.36
N LEU A 31 9.15 -2.93 -4.22
CA LEU A 31 10.13 -3.85 -4.81
C LEU A 31 10.08 -5.25 -4.16
N GLU A 32 9.83 -5.31 -2.85
CA GLU A 32 9.61 -6.58 -2.15
C GLU A 32 8.30 -7.27 -2.58
N LEU A 33 7.28 -6.52 -2.97
CA LEU A 33 6.06 -7.06 -3.55
C LEU A 33 6.30 -7.65 -4.93
N GLU A 34 6.97 -6.89 -5.81
CA GLU A 34 7.31 -7.32 -7.16
C GLU A 34 8.08 -8.65 -7.16
N SER A 35 9.10 -8.74 -6.30
CA SER A 35 9.93 -9.95 -6.15
C SER A 35 9.18 -11.17 -5.60
N LYS A 36 8.04 -10.98 -4.93
CA LYS A 36 7.14 -12.06 -4.49
C LYS A 36 6.14 -12.51 -5.57
N GLY A 37 6.29 -12.01 -6.81
CA GLY A 37 5.42 -12.35 -7.93
C GLY A 37 4.13 -11.55 -7.95
N PHE A 38 4.04 -10.45 -7.20
CA PHE A 38 2.95 -9.50 -7.38
C PHE A 38 3.27 -8.63 -8.61
N SER A 39 2.65 -8.96 -9.75
CA SER A 39 2.52 -8.07 -10.92
C SER A 39 1.70 -6.81 -10.64
N ALA A 40 1.32 -6.58 -9.38
CA ALA A 40 0.52 -5.45 -8.93
C ALA A 40 1.08 -4.10 -9.37
N LEU A 41 2.40 -3.96 -9.59
CA LEU A 41 2.97 -2.71 -10.13
C LEU A 41 2.59 -2.44 -11.59
N GLU A 42 2.59 -3.45 -12.46
CA GLU A 42 2.15 -3.30 -13.86
C GLU A 42 0.65 -2.95 -13.91
N GLU A 43 -0.17 -3.62 -13.11
CA GLU A 43 -1.61 -3.36 -13.07
C GLU A 43 -1.94 -2.01 -12.39
N ILE A 44 -1.29 -1.65 -11.28
CA ILE A 44 -1.52 -0.36 -10.57
C ILE A 44 -1.16 0.84 -11.46
N MET A 45 -0.15 0.72 -12.34
CA MET A 45 0.34 1.80 -13.20
C MET A 45 -0.44 1.96 -14.50
N GLU A 46 -1.08 0.91 -15.05
CA GLU A 46 -1.88 1.01 -16.29
C GLU A 46 -3.26 1.68 -16.13
N GLY A 47 -3.57 2.27 -14.97
CA GLY A 47 -4.72 3.16 -14.82
C GLY A 47 -6.11 2.51 -14.94
N GLY A 48 -6.18 1.19 -15.11
CA GLY A 48 -7.43 0.42 -15.27
C GLY A 48 -7.88 -0.38 -14.06
N VAL A 49 -7.16 -0.33 -12.94
CA VAL A 49 -7.47 -1.18 -11.78
C VAL A 49 -8.45 -0.47 -10.85
N ASP A 50 -9.67 -1.02 -10.79
CA ASP A 50 -10.69 -0.64 -9.82
C ASP A 50 -10.16 -0.71 -8.38
N GLU A 51 -10.65 0.20 -7.51
CA GLU A 51 -10.28 0.29 -6.09
C GLU A 51 -10.32 -1.07 -5.37
N ARG A 52 -11.25 -1.93 -5.77
CA ARG A 52 -11.41 -3.27 -5.22
C ARG A 52 -10.19 -4.15 -5.46
N THR A 53 -9.75 -4.25 -6.70
CA THR A 53 -8.62 -5.10 -7.10
C THR A 53 -7.33 -4.62 -6.44
N PHE A 54 -7.14 -3.30 -6.33
CA PHE A 54 -6.02 -2.73 -5.58
C PHE A 54 -6.00 -3.19 -4.12
N ILE A 55 -7.15 -3.10 -3.43
CA ILE A 55 -7.27 -3.54 -2.02
C ILE A 55 -7.05 -5.06 -1.90
N GLU A 56 -7.58 -5.86 -2.83
CA GLU A 56 -7.39 -7.32 -2.84
C GLU A 56 -5.91 -7.70 -2.94
N GLN A 57 -5.16 -7.05 -3.84
CA GLN A 57 -3.74 -7.29 -4.01
C GLN A 57 -2.92 -6.80 -2.82
N LEU A 58 -3.24 -5.61 -2.31
CA LEU A 58 -2.53 -5.02 -1.18
C LEU A 58 -2.63 -5.90 0.08
N PHE A 59 -3.80 -6.47 0.33
CA PHE A 59 -4.06 -7.30 1.51
C PHE A 59 -3.96 -8.80 1.28
N TRP A 60 -3.52 -9.26 0.12
CA TRP A 60 -3.25 -10.67 -0.10
C TRP A 60 -2.30 -11.24 0.98
N PRO A 61 -2.41 -12.49 1.44
CA PRO A 61 -3.36 -13.54 1.08
C PRO A 61 -4.70 -13.46 1.85
N SER A 62 -5.04 -12.33 2.45
CA SER A 62 -6.37 -12.13 3.05
C SER A 62 -7.44 -12.04 1.95
N THR A 63 -8.60 -12.64 2.21
CA THR A 63 -9.76 -12.54 1.32
C THR A 63 -10.54 -11.27 1.62
N LEU A 64 -10.73 -10.41 0.62
CA LEU A 64 -11.57 -9.23 0.74
C LEU A 64 -13.05 -9.62 0.70
N LEU A 65 -13.77 -9.38 1.79
CA LEU A 65 -15.21 -9.62 1.85
C LEU A 65 -16.01 -8.38 1.45
N THR A 66 -15.64 -7.20 1.95
CA THR A 66 -16.45 -5.99 1.77
C THR A 66 -15.60 -4.75 1.70
N ILE A 67 -16.00 -3.82 0.83
CA ILE A 67 -15.54 -2.43 0.79
C ILE A 67 -16.76 -1.55 0.98
N ASN A 68 -16.76 -0.73 2.03
CA ASN A 68 -17.81 0.26 2.28
C ASN A 68 -17.18 1.64 2.42
N LYS A 69 -17.66 2.61 1.63
CA LYS A 69 -17.27 4.02 1.79
C LYS A 69 -18.24 4.71 2.75
N VAL A 70 -17.70 5.30 3.80
CA VAL A 70 -18.43 6.04 4.82
C VAL A 70 -18.07 7.51 4.66
N TRP A 71 -19.06 8.33 4.30
CA TRP A 71 -18.93 9.77 4.26
C TRP A 71 -19.16 10.31 5.67
N LEU A 72 -18.18 11.04 6.19
CA LEU A 72 -18.25 11.65 7.51
C LEU A 72 -18.78 13.10 7.42
N PRO A 73 -19.33 13.65 8.52
CA PRO A 73 -19.84 15.03 8.55
C PRO A 73 -18.78 16.11 8.32
N ASP A 74 -17.50 15.76 8.42
CA ASP A 74 -16.35 16.61 8.13
C ASP A 74 -15.92 16.57 6.65
N ASP A 75 -16.79 16.02 5.77
CA ASP A 75 -16.57 15.83 4.34
C ASP A 75 -15.42 14.86 4.00
N SER A 76 -14.91 14.13 5.00
CA SER A 76 -13.92 13.08 4.79
C SER A 76 -14.56 11.74 4.44
N VAL A 77 -13.83 10.89 3.73
CA VAL A 77 -14.27 9.54 3.35
C VAL A 77 -13.41 8.50 4.07
N GLU A 78 -14.04 7.66 4.87
CA GLU A 78 -13.43 6.45 5.42
C GLU A 78 -13.86 5.22 4.61
N THR A 79 -12.90 4.47 4.08
CA THR A 79 -13.16 3.21 3.40
C THR A 79 -12.97 2.06 4.39
N LYS A 80 -14.08 1.49 4.85
CA LYS A 80 -14.09 0.31 5.70
C LYS A 80 -13.89 -0.95 4.86
N VAL A 81 -12.84 -1.70 5.18
CA VAL A 81 -12.43 -2.92 4.50
C VAL A 81 -12.57 -4.09 5.46
N ILE A 82 -13.34 -5.11 5.07
CA ILE A 82 -13.53 -6.32 5.85
C ILE A 82 -12.77 -7.47 5.19
N LEU A 83 -11.82 -8.04 5.93
CA LEU A 83 -10.96 -9.13 5.47
C LEU A 83 -11.25 -10.42 6.24
N LYS A 84 -11.00 -11.57 5.59
CA LYS A 84 -11.07 -12.90 6.21
C LYS A 84 -9.86 -13.74 5.86
N GLY A 85 -9.53 -14.68 6.73
CA GLY A 85 -8.52 -15.71 6.45
C GLY A 85 -7.15 -15.33 6.98
N ARG A 86 -6.12 -15.61 6.17
CA ARG A 86 -4.72 -15.41 6.59
C ARG A 86 -4.41 -13.93 6.74
N ARG A 87 -3.48 -13.60 7.63
CA ARG A 87 -2.97 -12.23 7.74
C ARG A 87 -2.21 -11.85 6.46
N PRO A 88 -2.25 -10.57 6.06
CA PRO A 88 -1.51 -10.07 4.91
C PRO A 88 0.00 -10.21 5.11
N TRP A 89 0.76 -10.07 4.02
CA TRP A 89 2.22 -10.21 4.00
C TRP A 89 2.99 -9.14 4.81
N ALA A 90 2.33 -8.05 5.22
CA ALA A 90 2.90 -6.98 6.05
C ALA A 90 1.91 -6.46 7.09
N ASP A 91 2.39 -5.59 7.99
CA ASP A 91 1.57 -4.95 9.02
C ASP A 91 0.43 -4.13 8.41
N VAL A 92 -0.78 -4.37 8.89
CA VAL A 92 -2.01 -3.72 8.44
C VAL A 92 -1.92 -2.19 8.50
N LYS A 93 -1.26 -1.64 9.52
CA LYS A 93 -1.04 -0.19 9.66
C LYS A 93 -0.20 0.37 8.53
N LYS A 94 0.90 -0.31 8.17
CA LYS A 94 1.78 0.10 7.07
C LYS A 94 1.05 0.01 5.74
N LEU A 95 0.28 -1.06 5.53
CA LEU A 95 -0.54 -1.22 4.31
C LEU A 95 -1.59 -0.11 4.17
N ALA A 96 -2.25 0.27 5.26
CA ALA A 96 -3.20 1.38 5.25
C ALA A 96 -2.52 2.73 4.91
N GLU A 97 -1.29 2.95 5.39
CA GLU A 97 -0.50 4.14 5.05
C GLU A 97 -0.08 4.15 3.58
N VAL A 98 0.35 3.00 3.05
CA VAL A 98 0.65 2.81 1.62
C VAL A 98 -0.58 3.12 0.76
N ALA A 99 -1.76 2.62 1.12
CA ALA A 99 -3.01 2.92 0.40
C ALA A 99 -3.35 4.42 0.41
N LYS A 100 -3.11 5.08 1.54
CA LYS A 100 -3.31 6.53 1.66
C LYS A 100 -2.33 7.32 0.78
N GLN A 101 -1.06 6.92 0.73
CA GLN A 101 -0.05 7.62 -0.06
C GLN A 101 -0.15 7.35 -1.57
N LEU A 102 -0.53 6.15 -1.98
CA LEU A 102 -0.64 5.78 -3.40
C LEU A 102 -1.97 6.21 -4.04
N ARG A 103 -3.08 6.08 -3.32
CA ARG A 103 -4.44 6.27 -3.87
C ARG A 103 -5.30 7.26 -3.08
N GLY A 104 -4.78 7.87 -2.01
CA GLY A 104 -5.55 8.79 -1.17
C GLY A 104 -6.62 8.11 -0.32
N LEU A 105 -6.59 6.78 -0.21
CA LEU A 105 -7.64 5.99 0.47
C LEU A 105 -7.36 5.90 1.97
N SER A 106 -8.28 6.43 2.78
CA SER A 106 -8.27 6.25 4.23
C SER A 106 -8.92 4.92 4.59
N LEU A 107 -8.10 3.88 4.79
CA LEU A 107 -8.59 2.52 5.03
C LEU A 107 -8.78 2.21 6.53
N ARG A 108 -9.96 1.69 6.87
CA ARG A 108 -10.24 1.08 8.18
C ARG A 108 -10.43 -0.42 8.01
N VAL A 109 -9.43 -1.20 8.43
CA VAL A 109 -9.37 -2.65 8.20
C VAL A 109 -9.88 -3.43 9.41
N GLU A 110 -10.85 -4.31 9.20
CA GLU A 110 -11.38 -5.23 10.20
C GLU A 110 -11.26 -6.68 9.71
N PHE A 111 -10.93 -7.61 10.61
CA PHE A 111 -10.85 -9.03 10.30
C PHE A 111 -12.04 -9.78 10.89
N VAL A 112 -12.71 -10.55 10.04
CA VAL A 112 -13.73 -11.52 10.46
C VAL A 112 -13.03 -12.81 10.82
N ARG A 113 -13.51 -13.42 11.92
CA ARG A 113 -13.02 -14.69 12.43
C ARG A 113 -13.44 -15.87 11.54
#